data_AF-A0A0B2JWF7-F1
#
_entry.id   AF-A0A0B2JWF7-F1
#
_cell.length_a   1.000
_cell.length_b   1.000
_cell.length_c   1.000
_cell.angle_alpha   90.00
_cell.angle_beta   90.00
_cell.angle_gamma   90.00
#
_symmetry.space_group_name_H-M   'P 1'
#
loop_
_entity.id
_entity.type
_entity.pdbx_description
1 polymer ?
#
loop_
_entity_poly.entity_id
_entity_poly.type
_entity_poly.pdbx_seq_one_letter_code
_entity_poly.pdbx_strand_id
1 'polypeptide(L)'
;MDKIKYALLDTDFISKTYNIQNNDSDHLIDLIVAMPEYRFYCHEQIQKELNLHNKREVSIWLQNQIGSKVIRCFTDEEILQYLLDSLGRSGIVVYVDFLQKACEYYSKDYFIENFKKLNGIDYLDITKEKFIMALKHDCDALGNDNNLGELKSYVLIQFLMFMHDQRVYIFCSDDKKARRGMINFGIKCISVISSFMRLQKEIGFSKDEALPYINTWLGILKESGQSTFRIHNNYKEETVIRVACEKIFDEMFEGKLVELQTGELKYR
;
A
#
# COMPACT_ATOMS: atom_id res chain seq x y z
N MET A 1 -26.40 3.88 -1.26
CA MET A 1 -25.32 4.54 -2.02
C MET A 1 -24.06 3.80 -1.69
N ASP A 2 -23.62 2.95 -2.61
CA ASP A 2 -22.35 2.28 -2.44
C ASP A 2 -21.25 3.32 -2.48
N LYS A 3 -20.45 3.31 -1.42
CA LYS A 3 -19.51 4.37 -1.10
C LYS A 3 -18.18 3.97 -1.70
N ILE A 4 -17.76 4.69 -2.74
CA ILE A 4 -16.47 4.51 -3.41
C ILE A 4 -15.36 4.39 -2.36
N LYS A 5 -14.52 3.37 -2.51
CA LYS A 5 -13.41 3.01 -1.63
C LYS A 5 -12.11 3.43 -2.32
N TYR A 6 -11.36 4.32 -1.70
CA TYR A 6 -10.07 4.80 -2.22
C TYR A 6 -8.95 3.96 -1.63
N ALA A 7 -8.10 3.39 -2.47
CA ALA A 7 -7.11 2.40 -2.04
C ALA A 7 -5.72 2.69 -2.59
N LEU A 8 -4.73 2.78 -1.71
CA LEU A 8 -3.32 2.80 -2.09
C LEU A 8 -2.81 1.37 -2.30
N LEU A 9 -2.01 1.16 -3.34
CA LEU A 9 -1.26 -0.08 -3.57
C LEU A 9 0.21 0.12 -3.17
N ASP A 10 0.71 -0.73 -2.30
CA ASP A 10 2.11 -0.83 -1.89
C ASP A 10 2.97 -1.60 -2.91
N THR A 11 4.28 -1.28 -2.99
CA THR A 11 5.23 -1.90 -3.94
C THR A 11 5.33 -3.41 -3.74
N ASP A 12 5.43 -3.85 -2.49
CA ASP A 12 5.53 -5.27 -2.15
C ASP A 12 4.23 -6.01 -2.37
N PHE A 13 3.09 -5.36 -2.08
CA PHE A 13 1.78 -5.91 -2.40
C PHE A 13 1.65 -6.18 -3.91
N ILE A 14 1.97 -5.19 -4.75
CA ILE A 14 1.95 -5.31 -6.21
C ILE A 14 2.84 -6.49 -6.65
N SER A 15 4.07 -6.53 -6.16
CA SER A 15 5.02 -7.58 -6.53
C SER A 15 4.53 -8.98 -6.15
N LYS A 16 4.02 -9.16 -4.93
CA LYS A 16 3.58 -10.47 -4.42
C LYS A 16 2.31 -10.93 -5.15
N THR A 17 1.34 -10.05 -5.33
CA THR A 17 0.06 -10.40 -5.97
C THR A 17 0.17 -10.53 -7.49
N TYR A 18 1.17 -9.90 -8.12
CA TYR A 18 1.55 -10.23 -9.48
C TYR A 18 2.09 -11.67 -9.57
N ASN A 19 2.95 -12.10 -8.66
CA ASN A 19 3.51 -13.46 -8.71
C ASN A 19 2.50 -14.57 -8.36
N ILE A 20 1.31 -14.24 -7.84
CA ILE A 20 0.24 -15.21 -7.59
C ILE A 20 -0.61 -15.31 -8.84
N GLN A 21 -0.53 -16.43 -9.55
CA GLN A 21 -1.22 -16.66 -10.82
C GLN A 21 -2.24 -17.81 -10.74
N ASN A 22 -3.23 -17.79 -11.63
CA ASN A 22 -4.04 -18.96 -11.95
C ASN A 22 -3.35 -19.86 -13.00
N ASN A 23 -4.07 -20.90 -13.45
CA ASN A 23 -3.58 -21.84 -14.46
C ASN A 23 -3.45 -21.21 -15.87
N ASP A 24 -4.16 -20.10 -16.12
CA ASP A 24 -4.16 -19.37 -17.39
C ASP A 24 -3.16 -18.20 -17.39
N SER A 25 -2.34 -18.08 -16.35
CA SER A 25 -1.35 -17.02 -16.11
C SER A 25 -1.92 -15.63 -15.77
N ASP A 26 -3.22 -15.51 -15.49
CA ASP A 26 -3.80 -14.28 -14.94
C ASP A 26 -3.31 -14.07 -13.51
N HIS A 27 -3.01 -12.82 -13.16
CA HIS A 27 -2.45 -12.49 -11.86
C HIS A 27 -3.56 -12.17 -10.84
N LEU A 28 -3.36 -12.50 -9.56
CA LEU A 28 -4.31 -12.18 -8.50
C LEU A 28 -4.59 -10.66 -8.43
N ILE A 29 -3.56 -9.85 -8.72
CA ILE A 29 -3.70 -8.40 -8.74
C ILE A 29 -4.68 -7.90 -9.81
N ASP A 30 -4.85 -8.61 -10.92
CA ASP A 30 -5.82 -8.23 -11.96
C ASP A 30 -7.25 -8.29 -11.41
N LEU A 31 -7.56 -9.32 -10.62
CA LEU A 31 -8.85 -9.43 -9.91
C LEU A 31 -9.03 -8.31 -8.88
N ILE A 32 -7.95 -7.96 -8.16
CA ILE A 32 -7.98 -6.93 -7.12
C ILE A 32 -8.28 -5.56 -7.74
N VAL A 33 -7.55 -5.18 -8.80
CA VAL A 33 -7.74 -3.84 -9.40
C VAL A 33 -9.05 -3.71 -10.18
N ALA A 34 -9.65 -4.84 -10.55
CA ALA A 34 -10.97 -4.92 -11.17
C ALA A 34 -12.15 -4.88 -10.17
N MET A 35 -11.89 -4.90 -8.84
CA MET A 35 -12.98 -4.88 -7.85
C MET A 35 -13.89 -3.66 -8.03
N PRO A 36 -15.22 -3.85 -8.00
CA PRO A 36 -16.16 -2.75 -8.12
C PRO A 36 -16.00 -1.80 -6.94
N GLU A 37 -16.36 -0.54 -7.16
CA GLU A 37 -16.35 0.53 -6.16
C GLU A 37 -14.97 0.90 -5.60
N TYR A 38 -13.89 0.22 -5.98
CA TYR A 38 -12.55 0.62 -5.65
C TYR A 38 -11.99 1.62 -6.68
N ARG A 39 -11.18 2.55 -6.17
CA ARG A 39 -10.31 3.42 -6.95
C ARG A 39 -8.90 3.22 -6.42
N PHE A 40 -8.03 2.72 -7.28
CA PHE A 40 -6.67 2.35 -6.90
C PHE A 40 -5.69 3.47 -7.25
N TYR A 41 -4.75 3.68 -6.34
CA TYR A 41 -3.74 4.72 -6.40
C TYR A 41 -2.36 4.15 -6.11
N CYS A 42 -1.34 4.75 -6.70
CA CYS A 42 0.06 4.49 -6.37
C CYS A 42 0.88 5.77 -6.52
N HIS A 43 2.08 5.81 -5.95
CA HIS A 43 3.03 6.89 -6.17
C HIS A 43 4.01 6.53 -7.28
N GLU A 44 4.48 7.51 -8.06
CA GLU A 44 5.45 7.28 -9.16
C GLU A 44 6.74 6.59 -8.70
N GLN A 45 7.09 6.78 -7.42
CA GLN A 45 8.28 6.17 -6.81
C GLN A 45 8.22 4.64 -6.86
N ILE A 46 7.02 4.04 -6.78
CA ILE A 46 6.83 2.59 -6.87
C ILE A 46 7.33 2.07 -8.23
N GLN A 47 7.09 2.79 -9.31
CA GLN A 47 7.59 2.40 -10.63
C GLN A 47 9.12 2.42 -10.69
N LYS A 48 9.74 3.44 -10.08
CA LYS A 48 11.21 3.54 -10.01
C LYS A 48 11.79 2.34 -9.27
N GLU A 49 11.20 1.96 -8.14
CA GLU A 49 11.63 0.80 -7.35
C GLU A 49 11.46 -0.52 -8.09
N LEU A 50 10.31 -0.75 -8.74
CA LEU A 50 10.09 -1.97 -9.52
C LEU A 50 11.10 -2.13 -10.67
N ASN A 51 11.47 -1.02 -11.31
CA ASN A 51 12.50 -1.02 -12.36
C ASN A 51 13.90 -1.36 -11.83
N LEU A 52 14.24 -0.91 -10.61
CA LEU A 52 15.54 -1.14 -9.99
C LEU A 52 15.74 -2.59 -9.52
N HIS A 53 14.67 -3.24 -9.04
CA HIS A 53 14.74 -4.60 -8.51
C HIS A 53 14.62 -5.71 -9.57
N ASN A 54 14.90 -5.43 -10.85
CA ASN A 54 14.76 -6.36 -11.97
C ASN A 54 13.35 -6.97 -12.11
N LYS A 55 12.32 -6.33 -11.55
CA LYS A 55 10.90 -6.74 -11.67
C LYS A 55 10.30 -6.13 -12.94
N ARG A 56 10.95 -6.35 -14.09
CA ARG A 56 10.60 -5.70 -15.36
C ARG A 56 9.16 -5.99 -15.77
N GLU A 57 8.71 -7.23 -15.61
CA GLU A 57 7.35 -7.64 -15.96
C GLU A 57 6.30 -6.94 -15.08
N VAL A 58 6.52 -6.92 -13.77
CA VAL A 58 5.65 -6.20 -12.81
C VAL A 58 5.60 -4.71 -13.14
N SER A 59 6.73 -4.11 -13.53
CA SER A 59 6.81 -2.71 -13.94
C SER A 59 6.01 -2.44 -15.22
N ILE A 60 6.16 -3.28 -16.24
CA ILE A 60 5.38 -3.20 -17.49
C ILE A 60 3.88 -3.33 -17.20
N TRP A 61 3.50 -4.30 -16.35
CA TRP A 61 2.13 -4.47 -15.91
C TRP A 61 1.58 -3.19 -15.26
N LEU A 62 2.30 -2.62 -14.29
CA LEU A 62 1.88 -1.40 -13.60
C LEU A 62 1.73 -0.22 -14.57
N GLN A 63 2.67 -0.06 -15.52
CA GLN A 63 2.58 0.96 -16.56
C GLN A 63 1.34 0.80 -17.43
N ASN A 64 0.99 -0.44 -17.81
CA ASN A 64 -0.21 -0.72 -18.58
C ASN A 64 -1.48 -0.35 -17.79
N GLN A 65 -1.55 -0.69 -16.50
CA GLN A 65 -2.69 -0.34 -15.64
C GLN A 65 -2.84 1.17 -15.43
N ILE A 66 -1.72 1.90 -15.39
CA ILE A 66 -1.73 3.36 -15.32
C ILE A 66 -2.18 3.98 -16.65
N GLY A 67 -1.64 3.48 -17.77
CA GLY A 67 -2.00 3.93 -19.12
C GLY A 67 -3.48 3.68 -19.46
N SER A 68 -4.04 2.57 -18.97
CA SER A 68 -5.46 2.24 -19.09
C SER A 68 -6.36 2.94 -18.07
N LYS A 69 -5.78 3.73 -17.15
CA LYS A 69 -6.46 4.47 -16.07
C LYS A 69 -7.16 3.58 -15.03
N VAL A 70 -6.77 2.31 -14.94
CA VAL A 70 -7.21 1.40 -13.87
C VAL A 70 -6.61 1.82 -12.52
N ILE A 71 -5.34 2.24 -12.53
CA ILE A 71 -4.63 2.77 -11.35
C ILE A 71 -4.25 4.23 -11.60
N ARG A 72 -4.60 5.13 -10.69
CA ARG A 72 -4.15 6.52 -10.73
C ARG A 72 -2.80 6.66 -10.02
N CYS A 73 -1.75 6.84 -10.81
CA CYS A 73 -0.43 7.17 -10.29
C CYS A 73 -0.32 8.67 -10.02
N PHE A 74 0.19 9.05 -8.85
CA PHE A 74 0.48 10.44 -8.48
C PHE A 74 1.99 10.70 -8.42
N THR A 75 2.39 11.90 -8.86
CA THR A 75 3.72 12.47 -8.62
C THR A 75 3.69 13.46 -7.46
N ASP A 76 4.86 13.76 -6.88
CA ASP A 76 4.99 14.82 -5.87
C ASP A 76 4.48 16.18 -6.38
N GLU A 77 4.69 16.45 -7.67
CA GLU A 77 4.28 17.70 -8.29
C GLU A 77 2.76 17.80 -8.45
N GLU A 78 2.09 16.69 -8.78
CA GLU A 78 0.63 16.63 -8.86
C GLU A 78 -0.02 16.77 -7.47
N ILE A 79 0.53 16.09 -6.46
CA ILE A 79 0.07 16.23 -5.07
C ILE A 79 0.21 17.68 -4.62
N LEU A 80 1.39 18.28 -4.83
CA LEU A 80 1.64 19.65 -4.44
C LEU A 80 0.73 20.64 -5.19
N GLN A 81 0.54 20.45 -6.50
CA GLN A 81 -0.34 21.31 -7.28
C GLN A 81 -1.77 21.27 -6.73
N TYR A 82 -2.29 20.08 -6.42
CA TYR A 82 -3.62 19.94 -5.83
C TYR A 82 -3.74 20.67 -4.49
N LEU A 83 -2.73 20.53 -3.62
CA LEU A 83 -2.70 21.21 -2.32
C LEU A 83 -2.63 22.73 -2.49
N LEU A 84 -1.85 23.23 -3.46
CA LEU A 84 -1.77 24.65 -3.79
C LEU A 84 -3.10 25.19 -4.32
N ASP A 85 -3.77 24.45 -5.20
CA ASP A 85 -5.07 24.83 -5.76
C ASP A 85 -6.15 24.87 -4.67
N SER A 86 -6.06 23.98 -3.68
CA SER A 86 -7.04 23.86 -2.60
C SER A 86 -6.79 24.83 -1.43
N LEU A 87 -5.53 25.11 -1.10
CA LEU A 87 -5.12 25.80 0.13
C LEU A 87 -4.29 27.08 -0.13
N GLY A 88 -4.06 27.44 -1.39
CA GLY A 88 -3.14 28.51 -1.76
C GLY A 88 -1.71 28.20 -1.32
N ARG A 89 -0.97 29.22 -0.89
CA ARG A 89 0.45 29.07 -0.46
C ARG A 89 0.65 28.08 0.69
N SER A 90 -0.37 27.87 1.53
CA SER A 90 -0.32 26.88 2.61
C SER A 90 -0.19 25.45 2.11
N GLY A 91 -0.45 25.17 0.82
CA GLY A 91 -0.28 23.84 0.24
C GLY A 91 1.14 23.28 0.35
N ILE A 92 2.17 24.13 0.27
CA ILE A 92 3.58 23.71 0.48
C ILE A 92 3.80 23.27 1.92
N VAL A 93 3.30 24.05 2.88
CA VAL A 93 3.42 23.74 4.31
C VAL A 93 2.73 22.42 4.64
N VAL A 94 1.54 22.17 4.06
CA VAL A 94 0.82 20.91 4.25
C VAL A 94 1.54 19.72 3.63
N TYR A 95 2.13 19.88 2.43
CA TYR A 95 2.94 18.82 1.85
C TYR A 95 4.14 18.48 2.76
N VAL A 96 4.82 19.50 3.29
CA VAL A 96 5.95 19.30 4.22
C VAL A 96 5.51 18.61 5.49
N ASP A 97 4.36 18.98 6.05
CA ASP A 97 3.77 18.30 7.21
C ASP A 97 3.51 16.81 6.93
N PHE A 98 2.96 16.47 5.74
CA PHE A 98 2.81 15.07 5.33
C PHE A 98 4.15 14.34 5.28
N LEU A 99 5.17 14.97 4.69
CA LEU A 99 6.51 14.39 4.58
C LEU A 99 7.17 14.21 5.96
N GLN A 100 7.05 15.19 6.86
CA GLN A 100 7.59 15.11 8.21
C GLN A 100 6.93 13.98 9.02
N LYS A 101 5.60 13.87 8.97
CA LYS A 101 4.86 12.76 9.60
C LYS A 101 5.26 11.40 9.04
N ALA A 102 5.53 11.32 7.73
CA ALA A 102 6.05 10.10 7.12
C ALA A 102 7.45 9.75 7.65
N CYS A 103 8.33 10.74 7.82
CA CYS A 103 9.68 10.58 8.37
C CYS A 103 9.67 10.14 9.84
N GLU A 104 8.77 10.68 10.66
CA GLU A 104 8.64 10.35 12.09
C GLU A 104 8.41 8.85 12.36
N TYR A 105 7.92 8.12 11.35
CA TYR A 105 7.79 6.66 11.43
C TYR A 105 9.14 5.94 11.60
N TYR A 106 10.20 6.45 10.98
CA TYR A 106 11.53 5.87 11.08
C TYR A 106 12.27 6.36 12.32
N SER A 107 12.34 7.68 12.50
CA SER A 107 12.85 8.33 13.70
C SER A 107 12.37 9.79 13.75
N LYS A 108 12.36 10.39 14.94
CA LYS A 108 12.00 11.81 15.10
C LYS A 108 12.93 12.76 14.33
N ASP A 109 14.20 12.37 14.20
CA ASP A 109 15.22 13.18 13.55
C ASP A 109 15.38 12.87 12.05
N TYR A 110 14.66 11.85 11.54
CA TYR A 110 14.83 11.36 10.16
C TYR A 110 14.67 12.46 9.12
N PHE A 111 13.69 13.36 9.29
CA PHE A 111 13.50 14.49 8.37
C PHE A 111 14.72 15.42 8.36
N ILE A 112 15.22 15.79 9.54
CA ILE A 112 16.34 16.72 9.70
C ILE A 112 17.64 16.10 9.15
N GLU A 113 17.84 14.80 9.39
CA GLU A 113 19.02 14.06 8.97
C GLU A 113 19.09 13.89 7.44
N ASN A 114 17.94 13.69 6.79
CA ASN A 114 17.89 13.27 5.39
C ASN A 114 17.38 14.33 4.41
N PHE A 115 16.48 15.23 4.84
CA PHE A 115 15.91 16.29 4.00
C PHE A 115 16.56 17.64 4.28
N LYS A 116 17.89 17.69 4.09
CA LYS A 116 18.73 18.84 4.48
C LYS A 116 18.42 20.11 3.68
N LYS A 117 18.13 20.01 2.38
CA LYS A 117 17.75 21.18 1.59
C LYS A 117 16.40 21.69 2.04
N LEU A 118 15.42 20.81 2.24
CA LEU A 118 14.10 21.20 2.71
C LEU A 118 14.15 21.82 4.11
N ASN A 119 14.95 21.28 5.03
CA ASN A 119 15.06 21.80 6.39
C ASN A 119 15.60 23.25 6.47
N GLY A 120 16.31 23.72 5.43
CA GLY A 120 16.85 25.09 5.37
C GLY A 120 15.95 26.11 4.66
N ILE A 121 14.72 25.76 4.30
CA ILE A 121 13.81 26.60 3.52
C ILE A 121 12.82 27.33 4.42
N ASP A 122 12.59 28.61 4.12
CA ASP A 122 11.40 29.32 4.58
C ASP A 122 10.22 28.98 3.66
N TYR A 123 9.31 28.13 4.15
CA TYR A 123 8.16 27.67 3.36
C TYR A 123 7.11 28.76 3.09
N LEU A 124 7.18 29.91 3.75
CA LEU A 124 6.25 31.02 3.54
C LEU A 124 6.57 31.85 2.28
N ASP A 125 7.83 31.80 1.82
CA ASP A 125 8.33 32.62 0.70
C ASP A 125 8.91 31.81 -0.47
N ILE A 126 8.84 30.48 -0.41
CA ILE A 126 9.34 29.61 -1.48
C ILE A 126 8.33 29.45 -2.63
N THR A 127 8.81 29.42 -3.87
CA THR A 127 7.99 29.08 -5.04
C THR A 127 7.84 27.57 -5.19
N LYS A 128 6.78 27.12 -5.89
CA LYS A 128 6.54 25.71 -6.21
C LYS A 128 7.77 25.05 -6.85
N GLU A 129 8.40 25.73 -7.81
CA GLU A 129 9.53 25.21 -8.58
C GLU A 129 10.75 25.01 -7.69
N LYS A 130 11.05 26.01 -6.85
CA LYS A 130 12.18 25.94 -5.90
C LYS A 130 11.96 24.82 -4.88
N PHE A 131 10.74 24.67 -4.39
CA PHE A 131 10.39 23.60 -3.46
C PHE A 131 10.56 22.21 -4.11
N ILE A 132 10.00 21.99 -5.30
CA ILE A 132 10.12 20.71 -6.01
C ILE A 132 11.58 20.38 -6.34
N MET A 133 12.40 21.37 -6.71
CA MET A 133 13.83 21.16 -6.93
C MET A 133 14.55 20.71 -5.65
N ALA A 134 14.27 21.35 -4.52
CA ALA A 134 14.86 20.98 -3.23
C ALA A 134 14.40 19.58 -2.77
N LEU A 135 13.11 19.27 -2.94
CA LEU A 135 12.55 17.95 -2.64
C LEU A 135 13.20 16.86 -3.47
N LYS A 136 13.29 17.04 -4.80
CA LYS A 136 13.94 16.08 -5.70
C LYS A 136 15.40 15.85 -5.32
N HIS A 137 16.14 16.93 -5.04
CA HIS A 137 17.53 16.83 -4.60
C HIS A 137 17.69 15.97 -3.34
N ASP A 138 16.89 16.20 -2.31
CA ASP A 138 16.97 15.42 -1.07
C ASP A 138 16.50 13.97 -1.27
N CYS A 139 15.46 13.75 -2.09
CA CYS A 139 15.01 12.40 -2.46
C CYS A 139 16.07 11.62 -3.24
N ASP A 140 16.77 12.24 -4.19
CA ASP A 140 17.84 11.59 -4.95
C ASP A 140 19.05 11.29 -4.06
N ALA A 141 19.35 12.17 -3.09
CA ALA A 141 20.45 12.00 -2.14
C ALA A 141 20.21 10.88 -1.12
N LEU A 142 18.96 10.57 -0.79
CA LEU A 142 18.58 9.44 0.07
C LEU A 142 19.03 8.10 -0.53
N GLY A 143 19.07 7.97 -1.85
CA GLY A 143 19.43 6.73 -2.54
C GLY A 143 18.36 5.63 -2.45
N ASN A 144 18.63 4.51 -3.12
CA ASN A 144 17.63 3.47 -3.38
C ASN A 144 17.29 2.57 -2.18
N ASP A 145 18.18 2.49 -1.18
CA ASP A 145 18.03 1.54 -0.06
C ASP A 145 17.35 2.16 1.18
N ASN A 146 16.97 3.44 1.14
CA ASN A 146 16.50 4.19 2.32
C ASN A 146 14.97 4.38 2.38
N ASN A 147 14.20 3.38 1.96
CA ASN A 147 12.73 3.33 2.11
C ASN A 147 11.96 4.52 1.49
N LEU A 148 12.49 5.11 0.41
CA LEU A 148 11.89 6.29 -0.22
C LEU A 148 10.48 6.00 -0.76
N GLY A 149 10.21 4.84 -1.37
CA GLY A 149 8.87 4.48 -1.83
C GLY A 149 7.87 4.26 -0.70
N GLU A 150 8.30 3.72 0.43
CA GLU A 150 7.43 3.61 1.61
C GLU A 150 7.12 5.02 2.15
N LEU A 151 8.12 5.91 2.26
CA LEU A 151 7.93 7.31 2.63
C LEU A 151 6.99 8.05 1.67
N LYS A 152 7.13 7.87 0.36
CA LYS A 152 6.22 8.49 -0.63
C LYS A 152 4.82 7.88 -0.60
N SER A 153 4.70 6.61 -0.25
CA SER A 153 3.42 5.96 0.01
C SER A 153 2.72 6.58 1.23
N TYR A 154 3.46 6.91 2.30
CA TYR A 154 2.92 7.66 3.45
C TYR A 154 2.54 9.10 3.10
N VAL A 155 3.26 9.78 2.21
CA VAL A 155 2.83 11.11 1.74
C VAL A 155 1.54 11.01 0.94
N LEU A 156 1.47 10.06 0.01
CA LEU A 156 0.29 9.84 -0.82
C LEU A 156 -0.92 9.42 0.01
N ILE A 157 -0.77 8.57 1.01
CA ILE A 157 -1.90 8.15 1.84
C ILE A 157 -2.51 9.32 2.62
N GLN A 158 -1.67 10.20 3.18
CA GLN A 158 -2.12 11.41 3.87
C GLN A 158 -2.84 12.37 2.90
N PHE A 159 -2.33 12.49 1.67
CA PHE A 159 -2.99 13.25 0.61
C PHE A 159 -4.35 12.66 0.21
N LEU A 160 -4.47 11.33 0.05
CA LEU A 160 -5.75 10.67 -0.21
C LEU A 160 -6.74 10.88 0.94
N MET A 161 -6.28 10.84 2.19
CA MET A 161 -7.12 11.12 3.36
C MET A 161 -7.62 12.56 3.36
N PHE A 162 -6.77 13.52 2.96
CA PHE A 162 -7.15 14.91 2.77
C PHE A 162 -8.21 15.08 1.68
N MET A 163 -8.08 14.38 0.54
CA MET A 163 -9.05 14.47 -0.57
C MET A 163 -10.40 13.78 -0.30
N HIS A 164 -10.44 12.77 0.57
CA HIS A 164 -11.58 11.83 0.67
C HIS A 164 -12.13 11.64 2.09
N ASP A 165 -11.97 12.62 2.97
CA ASP A 165 -12.47 12.61 4.35
C ASP A 165 -12.08 11.34 5.12
N GLN A 166 -10.78 10.99 5.09
CA GLN A 166 -10.15 9.88 5.81
C GLN A 166 -10.63 8.46 5.45
N ARG A 167 -11.44 8.28 4.40
CA ARG A 167 -11.95 6.96 3.96
C ARG A 167 -11.00 6.31 2.96
N VAL A 168 -9.83 5.90 3.44
CA VAL A 168 -8.80 5.31 2.60
C VAL A 168 -8.43 3.91 3.10
N TYR A 169 -8.13 3.03 2.16
CA TYR A 169 -7.61 1.69 2.36
C TYR A 169 -6.17 1.63 1.88
N ILE A 170 -5.39 0.71 2.43
CA ILE A 170 -4.09 0.37 1.86
C ILE A 170 -4.00 -1.13 1.63
N PHE A 171 -3.65 -1.52 0.42
CA PHE A 171 -3.25 -2.88 0.10
C PHE A 171 -1.75 -3.00 0.27
N CYS A 172 -1.33 -3.86 1.18
CA CYS A 172 0.04 -3.90 1.70
C CYS A 172 0.53 -5.33 1.91
N SER A 173 1.83 -5.49 2.02
CA SER A 173 2.42 -6.81 2.24
C SER A 173 2.00 -7.44 3.58
N ASP A 174 2.14 -8.77 3.70
CA ASP A 174 1.89 -9.51 4.95
C ASP A 174 2.91 -9.19 6.07
N ASP A 175 3.94 -8.36 5.82
CA ASP A 175 4.88 -7.91 6.85
C ASP A 175 4.25 -6.91 7.84
N LYS A 176 4.33 -7.23 9.13
CA LYS A 176 3.87 -6.36 10.22
C LYS A 176 4.62 -5.03 10.30
N LYS A 177 5.86 -4.93 9.81
CA LYS A 177 6.61 -3.67 9.77
C LYS A 177 5.98 -2.70 8.78
N ALA A 178 5.67 -3.13 7.56
CA ALA A 178 5.03 -2.28 6.55
C ALA A 178 3.66 -1.73 6.99
N ARG A 179 2.94 -2.46 7.86
CA ARG A 179 1.58 -2.07 8.32
C ARG A 179 1.55 -1.17 9.54
N ARG A 180 2.61 -1.15 10.37
CA ARG A 180 2.59 -0.46 11.67
C ARG A 180 2.40 1.06 11.55
N GLY A 181 3.05 1.70 10.59
CA GLY A 181 2.89 3.13 10.35
C GLY A 181 1.46 3.50 9.93
N MET A 182 0.84 2.67 9.08
CA MET A 182 -0.49 2.90 8.52
C MET A 182 -1.61 2.75 9.56
N ILE A 183 -1.46 1.82 10.50
CA ILE A 183 -2.44 1.61 11.59
C ILE A 183 -2.57 2.86 12.47
N ASN A 184 -1.46 3.59 12.71
CA ASN A 184 -1.48 4.82 13.51
C ASN A 184 -2.33 5.93 12.86
N PHE A 185 -2.49 5.91 11.54
CA PHE A 185 -3.37 6.83 10.82
C PHE A 185 -4.85 6.39 10.82
N GLY A 186 -5.18 5.27 11.49
CA GLY A 186 -6.55 4.73 11.50
C GLY A 186 -6.97 4.15 10.15
N ILE A 187 -6.02 3.82 9.28
CA ILE A 187 -6.27 3.35 7.90
C ILE A 187 -6.55 1.86 7.92
N LYS A 188 -7.50 1.41 7.11
CA LYS A 188 -7.78 -0.02 6.97
C LYS A 188 -6.78 -0.67 6.01
N CYS A 189 -5.95 -1.54 6.56
CA CYS A 189 -4.99 -2.34 5.80
C CYS A 189 -5.66 -3.62 5.26
N ILE A 190 -5.35 -3.97 4.02
CA ILE A 190 -5.68 -5.23 3.36
C ILE A 190 -4.35 -5.89 2.99
N SER A 191 -3.99 -6.95 3.70
CA SER A 191 -2.81 -7.75 3.40
C SER A 191 -3.04 -8.71 2.22
N VAL A 192 -1.98 -9.35 1.70
CA VAL A 192 -2.07 -10.37 0.63
C VAL A 192 -2.99 -11.52 1.02
N ILE A 193 -2.89 -12.05 2.25
CA ILE A 193 -3.83 -13.10 2.67
C ILE A 193 -5.27 -12.58 2.78
N SER A 194 -5.48 -11.37 3.31
CA SER A 194 -6.83 -10.83 3.46
C SER A 194 -7.47 -10.37 2.14
N SER A 195 -6.69 -10.21 1.06
CA SER A 195 -7.26 -9.87 -0.26
C SER A 195 -8.15 -10.98 -0.81
N PHE A 196 -7.89 -12.25 -0.46
CA PHE A 196 -8.80 -13.36 -0.80
C PHE A 196 -10.19 -13.19 -0.14
N MET A 197 -10.23 -12.82 1.15
CA MET A 197 -11.49 -12.47 1.83
C MET A 197 -12.16 -11.27 1.17
N ARG A 198 -11.35 -10.29 0.74
CA ARG A 198 -11.87 -9.10 0.08
C ARG A 198 -12.51 -9.44 -1.25
N LEU A 199 -11.86 -10.24 -2.09
CA LEU A 199 -12.41 -10.71 -3.35
C LEU A 199 -13.70 -11.51 -3.14
N GLN A 200 -13.75 -12.39 -2.13
CA GLN A 200 -14.98 -13.11 -1.78
C GLN A 200 -16.11 -12.13 -1.44
N LYS A 201 -15.82 -11.10 -0.65
CA LYS A 201 -16.80 -10.12 -0.19
C LYS A 201 -17.30 -9.18 -1.30
N GLU A 202 -16.40 -8.70 -2.16
CA GLU A 202 -16.70 -7.61 -3.09
C GLU A 202 -17.17 -8.13 -4.45
N ILE A 203 -16.75 -9.33 -4.87
CA ILE A 203 -17.12 -9.91 -6.18
C ILE A 203 -17.65 -11.34 -6.09
N GLY A 204 -17.83 -11.90 -4.89
CA GLY A 204 -18.32 -13.26 -4.73
C GLY A 204 -17.31 -14.35 -5.10
N PHE A 205 -16.02 -14.02 -5.14
CA PHE A 205 -14.93 -14.94 -5.50
C PHE A 205 -15.00 -16.21 -4.65
N SER A 206 -15.31 -17.33 -5.30
CA SER A 206 -15.53 -18.62 -4.66
C SER A 206 -14.23 -19.34 -4.34
N LYS A 207 -14.30 -20.36 -3.48
CA LYS A 207 -13.14 -21.20 -3.17
C LYS A 207 -12.60 -21.91 -4.41
N ASP A 208 -13.48 -22.38 -5.29
CA ASP A 208 -13.09 -23.11 -6.50
C ASP A 208 -12.35 -22.19 -7.49
N GLU A 209 -12.82 -20.95 -7.66
CA GLU A 209 -12.13 -19.93 -8.46
C GLU A 209 -10.80 -19.49 -7.82
N ALA A 210 -10.73 -19.44 -6.49
CA ALA A 210 -9.53 -19.06 -5.76
C ALA A 210 -8.44 -20.15 -5.74
N LEU A 211 -8.81 -21.42 -5.91
CA LEU A 211 -7.92 -22.56 -5.72
C LEU A 211 -6.62 -22.49 -6.54
N PRO A 212 -6.63 -22.13 -7.84
CA PRO A 212 -5.40 -21.97 -8.61
C PRO A 212 -4.46 -20.93 -8.01
N TYR A 213 -4.99 -19.76 -7.63
CA TYR A 213 -4.21 -18.69 -6.99
C TYR A 213 -3.67 -19.11 -5.62
N ILE A 214 -4.50 -19.81 -4.82
CA ILE A 214 -4.10 -20.35 -3.51
C ILE A 214 -2.94 -21.33 -3.68
N ASN A 215 -3.01 -22.23 -4.65
CA ASN A 215 -1.95 -23.21 -4.90
C ASN A 215 -0.62 -22.53 -5.26
N THR A 216 -0.65 -21.52 -6.13
CA THR A 216 0.53 -20.72 -6.47
C THR A 216 1.10 -20.02 -5.23
N TRP A 217 0.24 -19.40 -4.42
CA TRP A 217 0.67 -18.73 -3.21
C TRP A 217 1.26 -19.70 -2.17
N LEU A 218 0.64 -20.85 -1.95
CA LEU A 218 1.18 -21.90 -1.08
C LEU A 218 2.55 -22.40 -1.55
N GLY A 219 2.76 -22.50 -2.87
CA GLY A 219 4.06 -22.78 -3.48
C GLY A 219 5.11 -21.76 -3.07
N ILE A 220 4.81 -20.47 -3.25
CA ILE A 220 5.69 -19.35 -2.88
C ILE A 220 5.99 -19.36 -1.37
N LEU A 221 4.97 -19.58 -0.53
CA LEU A 221 5.15 -19.66 0.92
C LEU A 221 6.07 -20.82 1.32
N LYS A 222 5.91 -21.98 0.69
CA LYS A 222 6.76 -23.16 0.92
C LYS A 222 8.22 -22.89 0.54
N GLU A 223 8.47 -22.23 -0.59
CA GLU A 223 9.83 -21.83 -1.01
C GLU A 223 10.47 -20.85 -0.02
N SER A 224 9.69 -19.95 0.56
CA SER A 224 10.14 -19.02 1.60
C SER A 224 10.30 -19.66 3.00
N GLY A 225 9.92 -20.93 3.16
CA GLY A 225 9.94 -21.64 4.45
C GLY A 225 8.79 -21.27 5.40
N GLN A 226 7.77 -20.54 4.94
CA GLN A 226 6.62 -20.17 5.73
C GLN A 226 5.54 -21.28 5.68
N SER A 227 5.30 -21.94 6.82
CA SER A 227 4.30 -23.00 6.96
C SER A 227 3.06 -22.63 7.77
N THR A 228 3.07 -21.45 8.42
CA THR A 228 1.94 -20.98 9.24
C THR A 228 1.72 -19.48 9.13
N PHE A 229 0.46 -19.05 9.32
CA PHE A 229 0.07 -17.67 9.56
C PHE A 229 -0.22 -17.43 11.04
N ARG A 230 0.00 -16.20 11.49
CA ARG A 230 -0.36 -15.71 12.83
C ARG A 230 -1.77 -15.13 12.80
N ILE A 231 -2.68 -15.74 13.54
CA ILE A 231 -4.12 -15.40 13.55
C ILE A 231 -4.55 -15.08 14.98
N HIS A 232 -5.36 -14.04 15.16
CA HIS A 232 -5.94 -13.72 16.46
C HIS A 232 -7.03 -14.72 16.82
N ASN A 233 -7.01 -15.22 18.05
CA ASN A 233 -8.06 -16.09 18.56
C ASN A 233 -9.37 -15.31 18.82
N ASN A 234 -10.43 -16.03 19.18
CA ASN A 234 -11.70 -15.48 19.65
C ASN A 234 -11.88 -15.59 21.17
N TYR A 235 -10.85 -16.00 21.92
CA TYR A 235 -10.92 -16.18 23.37
C TYR A 235 -10.78 -14.85 24.12
N LYS A 236 -11.20 -14.84 25.41
CA LYS A 236 -11.16 -13.65 26.28
C LYS A 236 -9.77 -13.02 26.44
N GLU A 237 -8.72 -13.82 26.27
CA GLU A 237 -7.35 -13.33 26.17
C GLU A 237 -7.00 -13.30 24.68
N GLU A 238 -6.84 -12.09 24.12
CA GLU A 238 -6.47 -11.85 22.72
C GLU A 238 -5.06 -12.40 22.45
N THR A 239 -4.95 -13.71 22.27
CA THR A 239 -3.69 -14.38 21.96
C THR A 239 -3.63 -14.73 20.48
N VAL A 240 -2.43 -14.62 19.94
CA VAL A 240 -2.12 -14.95 18.55
C VAL A 240 -1.72 -16.41 18.46
N ILE A 241 -2.43 -17.19 17.65
CA ILE A 241 -2.14 -18.60 17.37
C ILE A 241 -1.50 -18.77 15.99
N ARG A 242 -0.80 -19.90 15.78
CA ARG A 242 -0.26 -20.28 14.48
C ARG A 242 -1.18 -21.27 13.80
N VAL A 243 -1.61 -20.95 12.58
CA VAL A 243 -2.50 -21.78 11.77
C VAL A 243 -1.77 -22.18 10.49
N ALA A 244 -1.89 -23.44 10.08
CA ALA A 244 -1.27 -23.92 8.84
C ALA A 244 -1.75 -23.11 7.62
N CYS A 245 -0.84 -22.88 6.66
CA CYS A 245 -1.12 -22.08 5.47
C CYS A 245 -2.26 -22.64 4.62
N GLU A 246 -2.44 -23.95 4.55
CA GLU A 246 -3.51 -24.59 3.79
C GLU A 246 -4.85 -24.40 4.51
N LYS A 247 -4.85 -24.70 5.81
CA LYS A 247 -6.03 -24.65 6.68
C LYS A 247 -6.66 -23.25 6.71
N ILE A 248 -5.86 -22.19 6.64
CA ILE A 248 -6.39 -20.83 6.73
C ILE A 248 -7.32 -20.48 5.57
N PHE A 249 -7.04 -20.96 4.35
CA PHE A 249 -7.88 -20.69 3.20
C PHE A 249 -9.21 -21.43 3.31
N ASP A 250 -9.21 -22.69 3.73
CA ASP A 250 -10.45 -23.42 3.98
C ASP A 250 -11.35 -22.69 4.97
N GLU A 251 -10.78 -22.32 6.13
CA GLU A 251 -11.53 -21.65 7.19
C GLU A 251 -11.99 -20.23 6.81
N MET A 252 -11.23 -19.57 5.94
CA MET A 252 -11.58 -18.28 5.36
C MET A 252 -12.87 -18.37 4.53
N PHE A 253 -12.93 -19.28 3.55
CA PHE A 253 -14.09 -19.43 2.68
C PHE A 253 -15.30 -20.04 3.40
N GLU A 254 -15.09 -20.78 4.49
CA GLU A 254 -16.13 -21.24 5.41
C GLU A 254 -16.68 -20.12 6.32
N GLY A 255 -16.11 -18.91 6.26
CA GLY A 255 -16.59 -17.76 7.02
C GLY A 255 -16.22 -17.80 8.51
N LYS A 256 -15.20 -18.58 8.91
CA LYS A 256 -14.73 -18.67 10.30
C LYS A 256 -13.84 -17.50 10.72
N LEU A 257 -13.37 -16.71 9.76
CA LEU A 257 -12.45 -15.61 9.98
C LEU A 257 -13.11 -14.25 9.74
N VAL A 258 -12.53 -13.22 10.34
CA VAL A 258 -12.78 -11.80 10.06
C VAL A 258 -11.45 -11.08 9.87
N GLU A 259 -11.48 -10.09 9.00
CA GLU A 259 -10.38 -9.18 8.74
C GLU A 259 -10.41 -8.03 9.75
N LEU A 260 -9.30 -7.81 10.44
CA LEU A 260 -9.09 -6.67 11.32
C LEU A 260 -8.65 -5.43 10.53
N GLN A 261 -8.79 -4.24 11.13
CA GLN A 261 -8.32 -2.99 10.53
C GLN A 261 -6.81 -3.02 10.19
N THR A 262 -6.04 -3.82 10.91
CA THR A 262 -4.58 -3.98 10.74
C THR A 262 -4.19 -4.86 9.55
N GLY A 263 -5.15 -5.41 8.80
CA GLY A 263 -4.94 -6.40 7.75
C GLY A 263 -4.66 -7.81 8.29
N GLU A 264 -4.65 -7.99 9.61
CA GLU A 264 -4.53 -9.30 10.24
C GLU A 264 -5.90 -9.99 10.31
N LEU A 265 -5.89 -11.31 10.48
CA LEU A 265 -7.11 -12.11 10.58
C LEU A 265 -7.38 -12.51 12.03
N LYS A 266 -8.67 -12.63 12.38
CA LYS A 266 -9.17 -13.09 13.68
C LYS A 266 -10.24 -14.16 13.48
N TYR A 267 -10.27 -15.18 14.33
CA TYR A 267 -11.40 -16.11 14.37
C TYR A 267 -12.66 -15.42 14.90
N ARG A 268 -13.83 -15.77 14.35
CA ARG A 268 -15.13 -15.32 14.86
C ARG A 268 -15.46 -15.91 16.22
#